data_AF-A0A7C2A7E6-F1
#
_entry.id   AF-A0A7C2A7E6-F1
#
_cell.length_a   1.000
_cell.length_b   1.000
_cell.length_c   1.000
_cell.angle_alpha   90.00
_cell.angle_beta   90.00
_cell.angle_gamma   90.00
#
_symmetry.space_group_name_H-M   'P 1'
#
loop_
_entity.id
_entity.type
_entity.pdbx_description
1 polymer ?
#
loop_
_entity_poly.entity_id
_entity_poly.type
_entity_poly.pdbx_seq_one_letter_code
_entity_poly.pdbx_strand_id
1 'polypeptide(L)'
;MYKKLSSLVIIMSVLLSMGSALLTTKVQAATVSLTMTSAPSSIQVGATPLQVKYTLTNTSGIPLNLEHCNAWRYFEPNRSELALYGVSVSITNGAASATLSGIDLAGGSLIDIPIMAGWALGNNKEVPAGGSAYFTVNYRLAENAKVGDKLKVYLTCGLKNPADDSNLIGANSSQKLISVIAAPNTNTAEPTPTTTTQTPKSTTVKKTVQTTTETEVAGESFVTALPEIFIQENNETTVLSSLSEEALKSVENFTLDIPEFGKIVFNEPIDFTTDNIQSKLIKLDEYIKIEKSFLEINVSELAEFNKPAQITLRNQDLNTDNKIIILRDGEEVTDESVKDIQYDKETNMLSFSVVGFSKYEVDNSQPLTKIELSQPPTADNSLYRARIMILSGIVFIAVTVVGIYIYKNRQKKL
;
A
#
# COMPACT_ATOMS: atom_id res chain seq x y z
N MET A 1 -20.19 -70.16 25.23
CA MET A 1 -19.16 -69.24 24.69
C MET A 1 -19.70 -68.28 23.63
N TYR A 2 -20.50 -68.73 22.65
CA TYR A 2 -21.04 -67.89 21.56
C TYR A 2 -21.86 -66.66 22.00
N LYS A 3 -22.66 -66.76 23.07
CA LYS A 3 -23.41 -65.60 23.61
C LYS A 3 -22.52 -64.47 24.14
N LYS A 4 -21.30 -64.76 24.60
CA LYS A 4 -20.38 -63.73 25.13
C LYS A 4 -19.67 -62.94 24.04
N LEU A 5 -19.48 -63.51 22.85
CA LEU A 5 -18.84 -62.81 21.73
C LEU A 5 -19.77 -61.80 21.06
N SER A 6 -21.07 -62.11 20.98
CA SER A 6 -22.08 -61.21 20.40
C SER A 6 -22.26 -59.91 21.21
N SER A 7 -22.22 -59.99 22.54
CA SER A 7 -22.33 -58.80 23.40
C SER A 7 -21.12 -57.87 23.28
N LEU A 8 -19.92 -58.39 23.03
CA LEU A 8 -18.70 -57.57 22.94
C LEU A 8 -18.72 -56.68 21.69
N VAL A 9 -19.22 -57.19 20.57
CA VAL A 9 -19.30 -56.45 19.30
C VAL A 9 -20.29 -55.29 19.41
N ILE A 10 -21.45 -55.51 20.05
CA ILE A 10 -22.47 -54.46 20.23
C ILE A 10 -21.97 -53.34 21.15
N ILE A 11 -21.27 -53.68 22.23
CA ILE A 11 -20.70 -52.68 23.17
C ILE A 11 -19.66 -51.80 22.46
N MET A 12 -18.83 -52.39 21.60
CA MET A 12 -17.80 -51.63 20.88
C MET A 12 -18.41 -50.67 19.84
N SER A 13 -19.50 -51.06 19.17
CA SER A 13 -20.22 -50.19 18.23
C SER A 13 -20.87 -48.98 18.92
N VAL A 14 -21.44 -49.18 20.11
CA VAL A 14 -22.06 -48.09 20.89
C VAL A 14 -21.01 -47.10 21.38
N LEU A 15 -19.86 -47.57 21.88
CA LEU A 15 -18.75 -46.72 22.33
C LEU A 15 -18.17 -45.86 21.20
N LEU A 16 -18.04 -46.38 19.97
CA LEU A 16 -17.60 -45.58 18.82
C LEU A 16 -18.64 -44.50 18.42
N SER A 17 -19.93 -44.76 18.60
CA SER A 17 -20.99 -43.80 18.27
C SER A 17 -21.15 -42.67 19.29
N MET A 18 -20.83 -42.91 20.57
CA MET A 18 -20.94 -41.90 21.63
C MET A 18 -19.73 -40.93 21.66
N GLY A 19 -18.57 -41.36 21.16
CA GLY A 19 -17.38 -40.50 21.07
C GLY A 19 -17.50 -39.35 20.06
N SER A 20 -18.40 -39.46 19.08
CA SER A 20 -18.58 -38.45 18.02
C SER A 20 -19.52 -37.29 18.42
N ALA A 21 -20.30 -37.43 19.48
CA ALA A 21 -21.30 -36.44 19.89
C ALA A 21 -20.78 -35.39 20.89
N LEU A 22 -19.61 -35.59 21.53
CA LEU A 22 -19.10 -34.71 22.59
C LEU A 22 -18.17 -33.57 22.13
N LEU A 23 -17.89 -33.41 20.82
CA LEU A 23 -16.87 -32.46 20.32
C LEU A 23 -17.41 -31.28 19.51
N THR A 24 -18.70 -30.95 19.62
CA THR A 24 -19.29 -29.78 18.94
C THR A 24 -19.65 -28.65 19.90
N THR A 25 -18.72 -28.23 20.75
CA THR A 25 -18.78 -26.88 21.33
C THR A 25 -18.55 -25.89 20.20
N LYS A 26 -19.60 -25.14 19.81
CA LYS A 26 -19.48 -24.02 18.88
C LYS A 26 -18.41 -23.07 19.41
N VAL A 27 -17.26 -23.05 18.76
CA VAL A 27 -16.22 -22.05 18.99
C VAL A 27 -16.84 -20.73 18.51
N GLN A 28 -17.35 -19.95 19.46
CA GLN A 28 -17.78 -18.60 19.17
C GLN A 28 -16.52 -17.83 18.77
N ALA A 29 -16.48 -17.35 17.52
CA ALA A 29 -15.31 -16.67 16.99
C ALA A 29 -14.95 -15.51 17.92
N ALA A 30 -13.75 -15.57 18.50
CA ALA A 30 -13.19 -14.51 19.30
C ALA A 30 -13.19 -13.21 18.48
N THR A 31 -13.97 -12.22 18.92
CA THR A 31 -13.91 -10.87 18.34
C THR A 31 -12.92 -10.04 19.13
N VAL A 32 -12.12 -9.26 18.42
CA VAL A 32 -11.30 -8.19 19.00
C VAL A 32 -11.69 -6.94 18.23
N SER A 33 -11.89 -5.83 18.92
CA SER A 33 -12.26 -4.57 18.27
C SER A 33 -11.19 -3.52 18.52
N LEU A 34 -10.78 -2.84 17.45
CA LEU A 34 -9.96 -1.64 17.51
C LEU A 34 -10.84 -0.45 17.17
N THR A 35 -11.05 0.44 18.12
CA THR A 35 -11.91 1.61 17.96
C THR A 35 -11.12 2.87 18.22
N MET A 36 -11.17 3.83 17.31
CA MET A 36 -10.66 5.16 17.57
C MET A 36 -11.61 5.90 18.53
N THR A 37 -11.11 6.25 19.72
CA THR A 37 -11.91 6.84 20.81
C THR A 37 -11.89 8.36 20.81
N SER A 38 -10.85 8.99 20.28
CA SER A 38 -10.86 10.44 20.07
C SER A 38 -9.96 10.86 18.92
N ALA A 39 -10.46 11.75 18.08
CA ALA A 39 -9.67 12.53 17.15
C ALA A 39 -10.40 13.84 16.89
N PRO A 40 -9.70 14.98 16.82
CA PRO A 40 -10.34 16.23 16.43
C PRO A 40 -10.89 16.11 14.99
N SER A 41 -11.91 16.90 14.69
CA SER A 41 -12.45 17.02 13.33
C SER A 41 -11.55 17.87 12.43
N SER A 42 -10.72 18.72 13.02
CA SER A 42 -9.84 19.62 12.30
C SER A 42 -8.53 19.91 13.04
N ILE A 43 -7.49 20.28 12.29
CA ILE A 43 -6.19 20.70 12.84
C ILE A 43 -5.75 22.02 12.18
N GLN A 44 -5.12 22.89 12.97
CA GLN A 44 -4.53 24.15 12.50
C GLN A 44 -3.08 23.95 12.09
N VAL A 45 -2.67 24.58 10.98
CA VAL A 45 -1.26 24.63 10.56
C VAL A 45 -0.42 25.29 11.66
N GLY A 46 0.67 24.64 12.07
CA GLY A 46 1.58 25.14 13.12
C GLY A 46 1.14 24.89 14.56
N ALA A 47 -0.02 24.27 14.81
CA ALA A 47 -0.45 23.92 16.17
C ALA A 47 0.40 22.78 16.80
N THR A 48 0.36 22.70 18.13
CA THR A 48 0.86 21.57 18.92
C THR A 48 0.29 20.24 18.42
N PRO A 49 0.97 19.09 18.68
CA PRO A 49 0.67 17.84 17.99
C PRO A 49 -0.80 17.41 18.14
N LEU A 50 -1.43 17.11 17.00
CA LEU A 50 -2.70 16.41 16.88
C LEU A 50 -2.60 15.08 17.62
N GLN A 51 -3.41 14.93 18.66
CA GLN A 51 -3.54 13.67 19.39
C GLN A 51 -4.73 12.87 18.87
N VAL A 52 -4.45 11.66 18.39
CA VAL A 52 -5.46 10.66 18.07
C VAL A 52 -5.35 9.53 19.07
N LYS A 53 -6.47 9.16 19.69
CA LYS A 53 -6.54 8.06 20.66
C LYS A 53 -7.31 6.89 20.08
N TYR A 54 -6.76 5.70 20.25
CA TYR A 54 -7.37 4.43 19.90
C TYR A 54 -7.49 3.56 21.15
N THR A 55 -8.50 2.72 21.17
CA THR A 55 -8.72 1.70 22.20
C THR A 55 -8.94 0.38 21.51
N LEU A 56 -8.11 -0.60 21.84
CA LEU A 56 -8.29 -2.00 21.49
C LEU A 56 -8.91 -2.71 22.68
N THR A 57 -10.08 -3.32 22.50
CA THR A 57 -10.75 -4.09 23.54
C THR A 57 -10.71 -5.57 23.19
N ASN A 58 -10.14 -6.37 24.08
CA ASN A 58 -9.99 -7.80 23.92
C ASN A 58 -11.22 -8.54 24.48
N THR A 59 -12.14 -8.95 23.59
CA THR A 59 -13.30 -9.77 23.96
C THR A 59 -13.13 -11.27 23.64
N SER A 60 -11.91 -11.70 23.31
CA SER A 60 -11.64 -13.08 22.86
C SER A 60 -11.74 -14.15 23.96
N GLY A 61 -11.76 -13.74 25.22
CA GLY A 61 -11.72 -14.66 26.37
C GLY A 61 -10.33 -15.25 26.65
N ILE A 62 -9.32 -14.93 25.84
CA ILE A 62 -7.92 -15.31 26.04
C ILE A 62 -7.02 -14.07 26.03
N PRO A 63 -5.83 -14.09 26.65
CA PRO A 63 -4.86 -13.03 26.49
C PRO A 63 -4.34 -12.95 25.05
N LEU A 64 -3.94 -11.75 24.61
CA LEU A 64 -3.46 -11.49 23.25
C LEU A 64 -2.16 -10.72 23.26
N ASN A 65 -1.20 -11.15 22.45
CA ASN A 65 0.01 -10.37 22.16
C ASN A 65 -0.24 -9.43 20.98
N LEU A 66 0.10 -8.16 21.16
CA LEU A 66 0.12 -7.17 20.09
C LEU A 66 1.41 -7.30 19.26
N GLU A 67 1.27 -7.49 17.96
CA GLU A 67 2.38 -7.54 17.00
C GLU A 67 2.12 -6.60 15.82
N HIS A 68 3.19 -6.11 15.18
CA HIS A 68 3.11 -5.31 13.95
C HIS A 68 2.07 -4.17 14.00
N CYS A 69 1.97 -3.45 15.12
CA CYS A 69 1.11 -2.28 15.19
C CYS A 69 1.68 -1.19 14.29
N ASN A 70 0.95 -0.71 13.30
CA ASN A 70 1.42 0.32 12.38
C ASN A 70 0.40 1.46 12.37
N ALA A 71 0.88 2.69 12.55
CA ALA A 71 0.05 3.88 12.39
C ALA A 71 0.46 4.55 11.10
N TRP A 72 -0.56 4.96 10.37
CA TRP A 72 -0.39 5.41 9.03
C TRP A 72 -1.25 6.64 8.76
N ARG A 73 -0.91 7.29 7.66
CA ARG A 73 -1.55 8.53 7.25
C ARG A 73 -1.49 8.72 5.75
N TYR A 74 -2.43 9.49 5.22
CA TYR A 74 -2.31 10.06 3.88
C TYR A 74 -3.15 11.34 3.78
N PHE A 75 -2.74 12.26 2.91
CA PHE A 75 -3.49 13.46 2.59
C PHE A 75 -4.29 13.26 1.31
N GLU A 76 -5.54 13.70 1.26
CA GLU A 76 -6.34 13.68 0.03
C GLU A 76 -6.30 15.05 -0.69
N PRO A 77 -6.10 15.07 -2.03
CA PRO A 77 -5.71 13.93 -2.89
C PRO A 77 -4.22 13.57 -2.68
N ASN A 78 -3.87 12.27 -2.64
CA ASN A 78 -2.56 11.69 -2.29
C ASN A 78 -1.34 12.62 -2.48
N ARG A 79 -1.04 13.46 -1.47
CA ARG A 79 0.23 14.22 -1.40
C ARG A 79 1.20 13.47 -0.50
N SER A 80 2.28 12.94 -1.08
CA SER A 80 3.30 12.12 -0.41
C SER A 80 4.21 12.90 0.56
N GLU A 81 4.26 14.23 0.47
CA GLU A 81 5.39 15.00 1.01
C GLU A 81 5.19 15.68 2.37
N LEU A 82 4.08 15.40 3.07
CA LEU A 82 3.83 16.05 4.36
C LEU A 82 4.54 15.30 5.50
N ALA A 83 5.77 15.74 5.80
CA ALA A 83 6.56 15.28 6.92
C ALA A 83 5.81 15.49 8.24
N LEU A 84 5.84 14.49 9.10
CA LEU A 84 5.06 14.52 10.33
C LEU A 84 5.98 14.03 11.44
N TYR A 85 6.27 14.95 12.36
CA TYR A 85 7.30 14.75 13.37
C TYR A 85 6.72 14.12 14.63
N GLY A 86 7.30 12.99 15.04
CA GLY A 86 7.13 12.38 16.35
C GLY A 86 5.82 11.64 16.56
N VAL A 87 5.81 10.34 16.28
CA VAL A 87 4.79 9.42 16.82
C VAL A 87 5.25 8.98 18.20
N SER A 88 4.58 9.45 19.26
CA SER A 88 4.64 8.76 20.55
C SER A 88 3.44 7.85 20.70
N VAL A 89 3.68 6.62 21.16
CA VAL A 89 2.65 5.63 21.48
C VAL A 89 2.72 5.32 22.95
N SER A 90 1.69 5.70 23.68
CA SER A 90 1.48 5.23 25.04
C SER A 90 0.52 4.04 25.01
N ILE A 91 0.98 2.88 25.49
CA ILE A 91 0.12 1.73 25.76
C ILE A 91 -0.08 1.62 27.26
N THR A 92 -1.34 1.72 27.69
CA THR A 92 -1.74 1.40 29.04
C THR A 92 -2.59 0.14 29.04
N ASN A 93 -2.27 -0.78 29.94
CA ASN A 93 -3.08 -1.96 30.22
C ASN A 93 -3.13 -2.13 31.74
N GLY A 94 -4.16 -1.58 32.37
CA GLY A 94 -4.19 -1.42 33.83
C GLY A 94 -3.06 -0.52 34.33
N ALA A 95 -2.17 -1.04 35.17
CA ALA A 95 -1.12 -0.28 35.85
C ALA A 95 0.20 -0.14 35.05
N ALA A 96 0.38 -0.89 33.96
CA ALA A 96 1.58 -0.81 33.14
C ALA A 96 1.39 0.22 32.03
N SER A 97 2.31 1.19 31.92
CA SER A 97 2.39 2.14 30.81
C SER A 97 3.74 2.04 30.13
N ALA A 98 3.76 1.86 28.81
CA ALA A 98 4.97 2.02 28.00
C ALA A 98 4.75 3.20 27.06
N THR A 99 5.70 4.14 27.03
CA THR A 99 5.69 5.26 26.10
C THR A 99 6.86 5.12 25.15
N LEU A 100 6.61 4.92 23.86
CA LEU A 100 7.62 5.22 22.85
C LEU A 100 7.61 6.72 22.61
N SER A 101 8.76 7.38 22.70
CA SER A 101 8.95 8.78 22.29
C SER A 101 10.25 8.90 21.52
N GLY A 102 10.27 9.70 20.45
CA GLY A 102 11.53 10.09 19.80
C GLY A 102 11.89 9.33 18.52
N ILE A 103 10.92 8.78 17.78
CA ILE A 103 11.18 8.43 16.38
C ILE A 103 11.11 9.75 15.59
N ASP A 104 12.27 10.40 15.45
CA ASP A 104 12.43 11.58 14.60
C ASP A 104 12.52 11.10 13.15
N LEU A 105 11.43 11.27 12.42
CA LEU A 105 11.29 10.83 11.03
C LEU A 105 11.79 11.95 10.12
N ALA A 106 13.10 12.15 10.10
CA ALA A 106 13.72 13.06 9.16
C ALA A 106 13.73 12.42 7.75
N GLY A 107 12.91 12.97 6.84
CA GLY A 107 13.21 12.95 5.40
C GLY A 107 12.80 11.74 4.56
N GLY A 108 11.84 10.90 4.96
CA GLY A 108 11.34 9.80 4.11
C GLY A 108 10.02 10.15 3.40
N SER A 109 10.00 10.05 2.06
CA SER A 109 8.84 10.30 1.17
C SER A 109 7.78 9.17 1.14
N LEU A 110 7.90 8.12 1.97
CA LEU A 110 7.04 6.94 1.84
C LEU A 110 6.21 6.62 3.08
N ILE A 111 5.07 6.01 2.77
CA ILE A 111 3.74 6.02 3.41
C ILE A 111 3.63 5.12 4.67
N ASP A 112 4.73 4.50 5.09
CA ASP A 112 4.71 3.43 6.08
C ASP A 112 5.61 3.83 7.25
N ILE A 113 5.00 4.18 8.38
CA ILE A 113 5.74 4.21 9.64
C ILE A 113 5.40 2.91 10.34
N PRO A 114 6.25 1.87 10.20
CA PRO A 114 6.12 0.73 11.08
C PRO A 114 6.33 1.24 12.50
N ILE A 115 5.28 1.28 13.32
CA ILE A 115 5.51 1.41 14.75
C ILE A 115 6.06 0.05 15.13
N MET A 116 7.38 -0.08 15.19
CA MET A 116 8.01 -1.29 15.73
C MET A 116 7.78 -1.33 17.26
N ALA A 117 6.51 -1.43 17.67
CA ALA A 117 6.06 -1.70 19.03
C ALA A 117 6.69 -3.00 19.56
N GLY A 118 7.16 -3.86 18.65
CA GLY A 118 7.94 -5.05 18.93
C GLY A 118 9.15 -4.81 19.84
N TRP A 119 9.81 -3.64 19.79
CA TRP A 119 11.06 -3.43 20.53
C TRP A 119 10.89 -2.62 21.81
N ALA A 120 9.93 -1.70 21.88
CA ALA A 120 9.82 -0.79 23.02
C ALA A 120 8.79 -1.19 24.09
N LEU A 121 7.93 -2.19 23.82
CA LEU A 121 7.03 -2.74 24.85
C LEU A 121 7.71 -3.80 25.75
N GLY A 122 8.95 -4.21 25.43
CA GLY A 122 9.62 -5.31 26.13
C GLY A 122 8.73 -6.56 26.19
N ASN A 123 8.65 -7.18 27.37
CA ASN A 123 7.81 -8.36 27.65
C ASN A 123 6.32 -8.03 27.88
N ASN A 124 5.92 -6.75 27.90
CA ASN A 124 4.56 -6.32 28.26
C ASN A 124 3.69 -6.05 27.02
N LYS A 125 3.59 -7.03 26.11
CA LYS A 125 2.76 -6.96 24.89
C LYS A 125 1.38 -7.59 25.04
N GLU A 126 1.10 -8.15 26.21
CA GLU A 126 -0.12 -8.91 26.46
C GLU A 126 -1.28 -7.99 26.85
N VAL A 127 -2.40 -8.14 26.17
CA VAL A 127 -3.71 -7.58 26.54
C VAL A 127 -4.53 -8.73 27.14
N PRO A 128 -4.85 -8.73 28.45
CA PRO A 128 -5.52 -9.83 29.11
C PRO A 128 -6.92 -10.03 28.52
N ALA A 129 -7.48 -11.21 28.73
CA ALA A 129 -8.87 -11.50 28.41
C ALA A 129 -9.80 -10.47 29.09
N GLY A 130 -10.64 -9.78 28.32
CA GLY A 130 -11.50 -8.70 28.82
C GLY A 130 -10.78 -7.36 29.07
N GLY A 131 -9.47 -7.29 28.82
CA GLY A 131 -8.65 -6.09 28.97
C GLY A 131 -8.79 -5.12 27.80
N SER A 132 -8.16 -3.96 27.94
CA SER A 132 -8.02 -2.98 26.85
C SER A 132 -6.62 -2.41 26.78
N ALA A 133 -6.15 -2.16 25.55
CA ALA A 133 -4.95 -1.38 25.27
C ALA A 133 -5.35 -0.03 24.69
N TYR A 134 -4.77 1.04 25.24
CA TYR A 134 -4.97 2.39 24.72
C TYR A 134 -3.76 2.75 23.86
N PHE A 135 -3.96 3.49 22.77
CA PHE A 135 -2.88 4.03 21.95
C PHE A 135 -3.14 5.52 21.81
N THR A 136 -2.19 6.35 22.22
CA THR A 136 -2.17 7.76 21.80
C THR A 136 -1.19 7.87 20.66
N VAL A 137 -1.56 8.51 19.54
CA VAL A 137 -0.66 8.81 18.42
C VAL A 137 -0.64 10.31 18.25
N ASN A 138 0.56 10.88 18.36
CA ASN A 138 0.80 12.30 18.16
C ASN A 138 1.21 12.57 16.72
N TYR A 139 0.59 13.58 16.10
CA TYR A 139 0.82 14.00 14.72
C TYR A 139 1.12 15.51 14.71
N ARG A 140 2.31 15.94 14.28
CA ARG A 140 2.59 17.35 13.94
C ARG A 140 2.55 17.60 12.44
N LEU A 141 1.63 18.45 11.95
CA LEU A 141 1.59 18.82 10.52
C LEU A 141 2.89 19.50 10.08
N ALA A 142 3.34 19.22 8.85
CA ALA A 142 4.40 19.98 8.20
C ALA A 142 3.95 21.42 7.91
N GLU A 143 4.94 22.30 7.76
CA GLU A 143 4.73 23.73 7.49
C GLU A 143 4.10 23.99 6.11
N ASN A 144 4.23 23.06 5.17
CA ASN A 144 3.65 23.13 3.81
C ASN A 144 2.22 22.57 3.71
N ALA A 145 1.58 22.15 4.80
CA ALA A 145 0.17 21.72 4.78
C ALA A 145 -0.75 22.89 4.39
N LYS A 146 -1.64 22.68 3.40
CA LYS A 146 -2.54 23.73 2.91
C LYS A 146 -3.88 23.68 3.63
N VAL A 147 -4.49 24.85 3.81
CA VAL A 147 -5.87 24.95 4.31
C VAL A 147 -6.80 24.24 3.32
N GLY A 148 -7.66 23.36 3.83
CA GLY A 148 -8.56 22.54 3.03
C GLY A 148 -8.06 21.12 2.74
N ASP A 149 -6.79 20.82 2.99
CA ASP A 149 -6.28 19.44 2.89
C ASP A 149 -7.02 18.51 3.85
N LYS A 150 -7.24 17.26 3.44
CA LYS A 150 -7.87 16.24 4.31
C LYS A 150 -6.85 15.19 4.68
N LEU A 151 -6.51 15.11 5.96
CA LEU A 151 -5.64 14.10 6.54
C LEU A 151 -6.47 12.88 6.95
N LYS A 152 -6.21 11.72 6.36
CA LYS A 152 -6.71 10.45 6.87
C LYS A 152 -5.66 9.78 7.73
N VAL A 153 -6.07 9.30 8.90
CA VAL A 153 -5.23 8.57 9.85
C VAL A 153 -5.80 7.18 10.08
N TYR A 154 -4.92 6.18 10.22
CA TYR A 154 -5.30 4.81 10.54
C TYR A 154 -4.30 4.14 11.47
N LEU A 155 -4.79 3.22 12.30
CA LEU A 155 -3.97 2.33 13.13
C LEU A 155 -4.35 0.89 12.79
N THR A 156 -3.36 0.05 12.56
CA THR A 156 -3.50 -1.40 12.37
C THR A 156 -2.69 -2.12 13.42
N CYS A 157 -3.17 -3.24 13.96
CA CYS A 157 -2.37 -4.13 14.82
C CYS A 157 -2.63 -5.58 14.47
N GLY A 158 -1.56 -6.38 14.40
CA GLY A 158 -1.61 -7.83 14.40
C GLY A 158 -1.84 -8.38 15.80
N LEU A 159 -2.59 -9.48 15.89
CA LEU A 159 -2.95 -10.12 17.14
C LEU A 159 -2.50 -11.58 17.14
N LYS A 160 -1.83 -11.98 18.21
CA LYS A 160 -1.26 -13.32 18.34
C LYS A 160 -1.67 -13.96 19.67
N ASN A 161 -1.90 -15.27 19.67
CA ASN A 161 -2.13 -16.02 20.89
C ASN A 161 -0.76 -16.27 21.57
N PRO A 162 -0.54 -15.87 22.83
CA PRO A 162 0.71 -16.22 23.52
C PRO A 162 0.91 -17.73 23.66
N ALA A 163 -0.15 -18.54 23.59
CA ALA A 163 -0.07 -20.00 23.64
C ALA A 163 0.20 -20.67 22.26
N ASP A 164 0.09 -19.93 21.15
CA ASP A 164 0.38 -20.43 19.80
C ASP A 164 1.30 -19.44 19.08
N ASP A 165 2.59 -19.73 19.14
CA ASP A 165 3.62 -18.85 18.59
C ASP A 165 3.64 -18.78 17.06
N SER A 166 2.83 -19.58 16.36
CA SER A 166 2.90 -19.75 14.91
C SER A 166 1.80 -19.02 14.13
N ASN A 167 0.68 -18.64 14.77
CA ASN A 167 -0.49 -18.14 14.06
C ASN A 167 -0.96 -16.75 14.52
N LEU A 168 -1.08 -15.83 13.55
CA LEU A 168 -1.82 -14.58 13.73
C LEU A 168 -3.32 -14.91 13.81
N ILE A 169 -3.97 -14.47 14.88
CA ILE A 169 -5.43 -14.63 15.08
C ILE A 169 -6.20 -13.68 14.15
N GLY A 170 -5.59 -12.55 13.78
CA GLY A 170 -6.16 -11.58 12.85
C GLY A 170 -5.49 -10.20 12.92
N ALA A 171 -5.96 -9.30 12.07
CA ALA A 171 -5.57 -7.89 12.06
C ALA A 171 -6.82 -7.02 12.24
N ASN A 172 -6.71 -5.96 13.05
CA ASN A 172 -7.77 -4.98 13.23
C ASN A 172 -7.31 -3.59 12.78
N SER A 173 -8.22 -2.82 12.19
CA SER A 173 -7.96 -1.46 11.71
C SER A 173 -9.07 -0.48 12.10
N SER A 174 -8.70 0.78 12.32
CA SER A 174 -9.63 1.90 12.52
C SER A 174 -9.13 3.13 11.79
N GLN A 175 -10.03 3.90 11.15
CA GLN A 175 -9.69 5.06 10.31
C GLN A 175 -10.55 6.29 10.61
N LYS A 176 -10.00 7.50 10.37
CA LYS A 176 -10.76 8.77 10.37
C LYS A 176 -10.15 9.80 9.44
N LEU A 177 -11.01 10.65 8.89
CA LEU A 177 -10.66 11.84 8.13
C LEU A 177 -10.68 13.10 9.03
N ILE A 178 -9.65 13.93 8.92
CA ILE A 178 -9.43 15.15 9.70
C ILE A 178 -9.13 16.29 8.72
N SER A 179 -9.81 17.43 8.84
CA SER A 179 -9.62 18.56 7.92
C SER A 179 -8.56 19.54 8.40
N VAL A 180 -7.71 20.06 7.51
CA VAL A 180 -6.75 21.12 7.83
C VAL A 180 -7.45 22.48 7.72
N ILE A 181 -7.41 23.27 8.79
CA ILE A 181 -8.00 24.60 8.86
C ILE A 181 -6.92 25.66 9.04
N ALA A 182 -7.21 26.89 8.64
CA ALA A 182 -6.32 28.02 8.84
C ALA A 182 -6.02 28.23 10.34
N ALA A 183 -4.79 28.63 10.65
CA ALA A 183 -4.48 29.18 11.97
C ALA A 183 -5.37 30.41 12.21
N PRO A 184 -5.92 30.61 13.42
CA PRO A 184 -6.69 31.79 13.74
C PRO A 184 -5.77 33.00 13.54
N ASN A 185 -6.19 33.96 12.71
CA ASN A 185 -5.45 35.20 12.51
C ASN A 185 -5.34 35.93 13.86
N THR A 186 -4.22 35.80 14.54
CA THR A 186 -3.93 36.52 15.79
C THR A 186 -3.56 37.99 15.56
N ASN A 187 -3.54 38.45 14.30
CA ASN A 187 -3.17 39.82 13.92
C ASN A 187 -4.34 40.82 13.91
N THR A 188 -5.42 40.55 14.66
CA THR A 188 -6.51 41.52 14.87
C THR A 188 -6.79 41.73 16.36
N ALA A 189 -5.73 41.87 17.16
CA ALA A 189 -5.82 42.72 18.33
C ALA A 189 -5.59 44.15 17.85
N GLU A 190 -6.67 44.89 17.64
CA GLU A 190 -6.65 46.33 17.39
C GLU A 190 -5.81 47.02 18.48
N PRO A 191 -4.67 47.67 18.12
CA PRO A 191 -3.88 48.37 19.12
C PRO A 191 -4.66 49.59 19.59
N THR A 192 -5.04 49.61 20.86
CA THR A 192 -5.50 50.83 21.56
C THR A 192 -4.46 51.94 21.32
N PRO A 193 -4.86 53.12 20.81
CA PRO A 193 -3.93 54.16 20.39
C PRO A 193 -3.21 54.72 21.61
N THR A 194 -1.90 54.48 21.71
CA THR A 194 -1.03 55.21 22.63
C THR A 194 -0.10 56.09 21.80
N THR A 195 -0.35 57.39 21.88
CA THR A 195 0.45 58.45 21.28
C THR A 195 1.79 58.56 22.00
N THR A 196 2.90 58.30 21.32
CA THR A 196 4.22 58.79 21.78
C THR A 196 5.09 59.25 20.62
N THR A 197 5.57 60.48 20.82
CA THR A 197 6.36 61.38 20.01
C THR A 197 7.72 60.81 19.55
N GLN A 198 8.09 61.16 18.31
CA GLN A 198 9.37 60.88 17.66
C GLN A 198 10.57 61.57 18.35
N THR A 199 11.76 60.96 18.25
CA THR A 199 13.05 61.67 18.22
C THR A 199 14.01 60.91 17.30
N PRO A 200 14.66 61.55 16.32
CA PRO A 200 15.48 60.87 15.31
C PRO A 200 16.94 60.75 15.77
N LYS A 201 17.59 59.62 15.47
CA LYS A 201 19.06 59.49 15.56
C LYS A 201 19.61 58.87 14.29
N SER A 202 20.41 59.67 13.61
CA SER A 202 21.20 59.41 12.41
C SER A 202 22.41 58.52 12.72
N THR A 203 22.72 57.56 11.84
CA THR A 203 24.10 57.12 11.59
C THR A 203 24.31 56.76 10.12
N THR A 204 25.25 57.47 9.52
CA THR A 204 25.83 57.34 8.18
C THR A 204 26.70 56.10 8.05
N VAL A 205 26.55 55.31 6.97
CA VAL A 205 27.64 54.48 6.42
C VAL A 205 27.63 54.59 4.89
N LYS A 206 28.71 55.15 4.35
CA LYS A 206 29.04 55.19 2.91
C LYS A 206 29.51 53.80 2.46
N LYS A 207 29.01 53.29 1.34
CA LYS A 207 29.73 52.31 0.52
C LYS A 207 29.71 52.74 -0.95
N THR A 208 30.91 52.77 -1.51
CA THR A 208 31.28 53.28 -2.83
C THR A 208 30.88 52.29 -3.94
N VAL A 209 30.49 52.92 -5.05
CA VAL A 209 30.03 52.45 -6.36
C VAL A 209 31.03 51.51 -7.07
N GLN A 210 30.50 50.53 -7.78
CA GLN A 210 31.08 50.05 -9.04
C GLN A 210 29.93 49.76 -10.02
N THR A 211 29.73 50.69 -10.96
CA THR A 211 28.72 50.63 -12.02
C THR A 211 29.38 50.04 -13.26
N THR A 212 29.00 48.82 -13.61
CA THR A 212 29.27 48.23 -14.92
C THR A 212 28.02 48.45 -15.77
N THR A 213 28.16 49.17 -16.88
CA THR A 213 27.09 49.41 -17.85
C THR A 213 26.93 48.15 -18.69
N GLU A 214 26.10 47.22 -18.23
CA GLU A 214 25.61 46.10 -19.01
C GLU A 214 24.40 46.59 -19.81
N THR A 215 24.45 46.43 -21.13
CA THR A 215 23.32 46.76 -22.00
C THR A 215 22.27 45.68 -21.81
N GLU A 216 21.35 45.95 -20.89
CA GLU A 216 20.12 45.18 -20.66
C GLU A 216 19.23 45.32 -21.89
N VAL A 217 19.47 44.47 -22.88
CA VAL A 217 18.44 44.13 -23.86
C VAL A 217 17.41 43.34 -23.04
N ALA A 218 16.26 43.96 -22.78
CA ALA A 218 15.12 43.33 -22.13
C ALA A 218 14.61 42.19 -23.03
N GLY A 219 15.34 41.08 -23.05
CA GLY A 219 14.88 39.80 -23.54
C GLY A 219 13.93 39.25 -22.50
N GLU A 220 12.69 39.04 -22.89
CA GLU A 220 11.72 38.32 -22.06
C GLU A 220 12.33 36.98 -21.69
N SER A 221 12.62 36.80 -20.40
CA SER A 221 13.20 35.56 -19.89
C SER A 221 12.17 34.46 -20.09
N PHE A 222 12.43 33.53 -21.01
CA PHE A 222 11.60 32.36 -21.23
C PHE A 222 11.49 31.58 -19.92
N VAL A 223 10.29 31.57 -19.33
CA VAL A 223 10.01 30.78 -18.13
C VAL A 223 9.84 29.32 -18.55
N THR A 224 10.95 28.60 -18.66
CA THR A 224 10.97 27.17 -19.02
C THR A 224 11.00 26.27 -17.77
N ALA A 225 10.33 26.69 -16.70
CA ALA A 225 10.29 25.90 -15.47
C ALA A 225 9.29 24.75 -15.63
N LEU A 226 9.79 23.51 -15.63
CA LEU A 226 8.94 22.32 -15.53
C LEU A 226 8.41 22.17 -14.10
N PRO A 227 7.26 21.51 -13.90
CA PRO A 227 6.75 21.17 -12.59
C PRO A 227 7.75 20.33 -11.80
N GLU A 228 7.80 20.52 -10.48
CA GLU A 228 8.78 19.89 -9.57
C GLU A 228 8.76 18.35 -9.63
N ILE A 229 7.61 17.74 -9.96
CA ILE A 229 7.49 16.29 -10.14
C ILE A 229 8.42 15.74 -11.23
N PHE A 230 8.80 16.56 -12.22
CA PHE A 230 9.73 16.19 -13.29
C PHE A 230 11.18 16.63 -12.99
N ILE A 231 11.47 17.25 -11.84
CA ILE A 231 12.79 17.75 -11.42
C ILE A 231 13.23 17.11 -10.08
N GLN A 232 12.87 15.84 -9.87
CA GLN A 232 13.34 15.03 -8.74
C GLN A 232 14.83 14.65 -8.85
N GLU A 233 15.47 14.36 -7.73
CA GLU A 233 16.84 13.82 -7.72
C GLU A 233 16.89 12.47 -8.46
N ASN A 234 17.95 12.23 -9.24
CA ASN A 234 18.18 11.01 -10.04
C ASN A 234 17.17 10.74 -11.16
N ASN A 235 16.44 11.75 -11.64
CA ASN A 235 15.67 11.63 -12.88
C ASN A 235 16.54 11.90 -14.13
N GLU A 236 16.05 11.44 -15.28
CA GLU A 236 16.66 11.69 -16.59
C GLU A 236 15.88 12.74 -17.41
N THR A 237 15.05 13.58 -16.78
CA THR A 237 14.25 14.59 -17.47
C THR A 237 15.14 15.63 -18.16
N THR A 238 14.80 15.98 -19.40
CA THR A 238 15.53 17.01 -20.15
C THR A 238 15.36 18.40 -19.53
N VAL A 239 16.47 19.05 -19.18
CA VAL A 239 16.49 20.40 -18.57
C VAL A 239 16.39 21.49 -19.63
N LEU A 240 15.19 22.00 -19.87
CA LEU A 240 14.91 23.00 -20.92
C LEU A 240 15.57 24.37 -20.66
N SER A 241 15.78 24.75 -19.39
CA SER A 241 16.37 26.04 -19.01
C SER A 241 17.84 26.22 -19.38
N SER A 242 18.51 25.14 -19.80
CA SER A 242 19.92 25.18 -20.23
C SER A 242 20.08 25.30 -21.75
N LEU A 243 18.98 25.21 -22.50
CA LEU A 243 18.98 25.22 -23.97
C LEU A 243 18.88 26.64 -24.51
N SER A 244 19.49 26.88 -25.67
CA SER A 244 19.29 28.11 -26.43
C SER A 244 17.92 28.11 -27.11
N GLU A 245 17.42 29.29 -27.49
CA GLU A 245 16.16 29.42 -28.26
C GLU A 245 16.16 28.56 -29.53
N GLU A 246 17.29 28.49 -30.22
CA GLU A 246 17.46 27.66 -31.42
C GLU A 246 17.41 26.16 -31.13
N ALA A 247 17.90 25.74 -29.96
CA ALA A 247 17.78 24.35 -29.53
C ALA A 247 16.34 24.03 -29.08
N LEU A 248 15.61 25.00 -28.52
CA LEU A 248 14.21 24.83 -28.12
C LEU A 248 13.27 24.60 -29.31
N LYS A 249 13.62 25.03 -30.53
CA LYS A 249 12.83 24.79 -31.75
C LYS A 249 12.78 23.32 -32.17
N SER A 250 13.73 22.52 -31.71
CA SER A 250 13.87 21.12 -32.13
C SER A 250 14.63 20.31 -31.07
N VAL A 251 14.00 20.10 -29.92
CA VAL A 251 14.60 19.31 -28.83
C VAL A 251 14.50 17.83 -29.16
N GLU A 252 15.62 17.22 -29.55
CA GLU A 252 15.73 15.79 -29.82
C GLU A 252 15.75 14.97 -28.52
N ASN A 253 15.21 13.74 -28.58
CA ASN A 253 15.19 12.79 -27.46
C ASN A 253 14.66 13.40 -26.16
N PHE A 254 13.66 14.29 -26.27
CA PHE A 254 13.04 14.89 -25.10
C PHE A 254 12.57 13.78 -24.15
N THR A 255 12.96 13.89 -22.89
CA THR A 255 12.72 12.86 -21.89
C THR A 255 11.94 13.46 -20.73
N LEU A 256 10.85 12.79 -20.33
CA LEU A 256 10.13 13.02 -19.09
C LEU A 256 10.30 11.80 -18.20
N ASP A 257 10.85 11.97 -17.01
CA ASP A 257 11.15 10.87 -16.11
C ASP A 257 10.65 11.15 -14.69
N ILE A 258 9.84 10.24 -14.18
CA ILE A 258 9.45 10.18 -12.77
C ILE A 258 10.00 8.86 -12.21
N PRO A 259 11.10 8.89 -11.44
CA PRO A 259 11.85 7.69 -11.03
C PRO A 259 11.02 6.57 -10.40
N GLU A 260 9.93 6.90 -9.69
CA GLU A 260 9.08 5.91 -9.05
C GLU A 260 8.02 5.27 -9.99
N PHE A 261 7.64 5.97 -11.06
CA PHE A 261 6.51 5.58 -11.92
C PHE A 261 6.93 5.15 -13.32
N GLY A 262 7.67 5.99 -14.03
CA GLY A 262 7.97 5.72 -15.43
C GLY A 262 8.70 6.84 -16.14
N LYS A 263 9.06 6.57 -17.38
CA LYS A 263 9.84 7.42 -18.27
C LYS A 263 9.23 7.41 -19.67
N ILE A 264 9.23 8.57 -20.31
CA ILE A 264 8.87 8.77 -21.71
C ILE A 264 10.07 9.35 -22.43
N VAL A 265 10.48 8.74 -23.54
CA VAL A 265 11.50 9.28 -24.44
C VAL A 265 10.88 9.50 -25.81
N PHE A 266 10.79 10.74 -26.25
CA PHE A 266 10.23 11.08 -27.56
C PHE A 266 11.25 10.83 -28.66
N ASN A 267 10.85 10.07 -29.68
CA ASN A 267 11.74 9.67 -30.78
C ASN A 267 11.78 10.71 -31.91
N GLU A 268 10.90 11.71 -31.87
CA GLU A 268 10.87 12.85 -32.78
C GLU A 268 11.14 14.15 -32.01
N PRO A 269 11.73 15.17 -32.67
CA PRO A 269 11.97 16.46 -32.03
C PRO A 269 10.67 17.19 -31.70
N ILE A 270 10.68 17.93 -30.59
CA ILE A 270 9.57 18.78 -30.13
C ILE A 270 10.00 20.25 -30.17
N ASP A 271 9.10 21.10 -30.67
CA ASP A 271 9.26 22.56 -30.69
C ASP A 271 8.62 23.18 -29.42
N PHE A 272 9.47 23.74 -28.56
CA PHE A 272 9.07 24.43 -27.32
C PHE A 272 8.97 25.95 -27.46
N THR A 273 9.07 26.48 -28.69
CA THR A 273 9.04 27.94 -28.94
C THR A 273 7.65 28.49 -29.22
N THR A 274 6.62 27.63 -29.29
CA THR A 274 5.24 28.08 -29.52
C THR A 274 4.62 28.68 -28.24
N ASP A 275 3.80 29.72 -28.38
CA ASP A 275 3.13 30.33 -27.23
C ASP A 275 2.23 29.33 -26.47
N ASN A 276 1.62 28.39 -27.21
CA ASN A 276 0.76 27.35 -26.65
C ASN A 276 1.51 26.45 -25.68
N ILE A 277 2.64 25.88 -26.10
CA ILE A 277 3.41 24.94 -25.26
C ILE A 277 4.04 25.67 -24.08
N GLN A 278 4.58 26.88 -24.27
CA GLN A 278 5.23 27.64 -23.18
C GLN A 278 4.29 27.95 -22.03
N SER A 279 3.06 28.38 -22.34
CA SER A 279 2.07 28.66 -21.30
C SER A 279 1.65 27.41 -20.51
N LYS A 280 1.76 26.22 -21.14
CA LYS A 280 1.36 24.93 -20.56
C LYS A 280 2.51 24.22 -19.84
N LEU A 281 3.76 24.49 -20.20
CA LEU A 281 4.94 23.89 -19.56
C LEU A 281 4.95 24.07 -18.04
N ILE A 282 4.55 25.24 -17.55
CA ILE A 282 4.50 25.54 -16.10
C ILE A 282 3.53 24.62 -15.34
N LYS A 283 2.56 24.03 -16.06
CA LYS A 283 1.52 23.14 -15.53
C LYS A 283 1.49 21.81 -16.26
N LEU A 284 2.66 21.34 -16.71
CA LEU A 284 2.75 20.14 -17.54
C LEU A 284 2.14 18.90 -16.86
N ASP A 285 2.17 18.86 -15.52
CA ASP A 285 1.59 17.84 -14.66
C ASP A 285 0.05 17.82 -14.66
N GLU A 286 -0.62 18.91 -15.07
CA GLU A 286 -2.08 18.91 -15.30
C GLU A 286 -2.46 18.17 -16.59
N TYR A 287 -1.52 18.05 -17.55
CA TYR A 287 -1.76 17.49 -18.89
C TYR A 287 -1.08 16.14 -19.13
N ILE A 288 -0.03 15.83 -18.37
CA ILE A 288 0.73 14.59 -18.46
C ILE A 288 0.70 13.90 -17.10
N LYS A 289 0.18 12.68 -17.07
CA LYS A 289 0.16 11.83 -15.89
C LYS A 289 0.96 10.57 -16.15
N ILE A 290 1.93 10.30 -15.28
CA ILE A 290 2.71 9.07 -15.27
C ILE A 290 2.55 8.48 -13.88
N GLU A 291 1.80 7.39 -13.79
CA GLU A 291 1.47 6.73 -12.54
C GLU A 291 1.79 5.23 -12.64
N LYS A 292 1.56 4.47 -11.56
CA LYS A 292 1.78 3.03 -11.58
C LYS A 292 0.87 2.37 -12.61
N SER A 293 1.48 1.73 -13.61
CA SER A 293 0.77 0.97 -14.67
C SER A 293 -0.11 1.83 -15.57
N PHE A 294 0.08 3.15 -15.56
CA PHE A 294 -0.79 4.12 -16.22
C PHE A 294 0.02 5.29 -16.77
N LEU A 295 -0.35 5.74 -17.97
CA LEU A 295 0.22 6.93 -18.59
C LEU A 295 -0.84 7.64 -19.43
N GLU A 296 -0.97 8.95 -19.29
CA GLU A 296 -1.91 9.76 -20.07
C GLU A 296 -1.24 11.06 -20.49
N ILE A 297 -1.37 11.41 -21.78
CA ILE A 297 -1.08 12.76 -22.27
C ILE A 297 -2.35 13.33 -22.90
N ASN A 298 -2.77 14.50 -22.44
CA ASN A 298 -3.87 15.23 -23.05
C ASN A 298 -3.42 15.88 -24.38
N VAL A 299 -3.37 15.08 -25.44
CA VAL A 299 -2.93 15.52 -26.78
C VAL A 299 -3.83 16.58 -27.42
N SER A 300 -5.05 16.78 -26.92
CA SER A 300 -5.91 17.88 -27.38
C SER A 300 -5.39 19.24 -26.92
N GLU A 301 -4.72 19.28 -25.77
CA GLU A 301 -4.06 20.46 -25.22
C GLU A 301 -2.57 20.51 -25.58
N LEU A 302 -1.93 19.36 -25.79
CA LEU A 302 -0.50 19.20 -26.09
C LEU A 302 -0.31 18.46 -27.41
N ALA A 303 -0.73 19.06 -28.53
CA ALA A 303 -0.66 18.43 -29.84
C ALA A 303 0.79 18.12 -30.27
N GLU A 304 1.75 18.93 -29.83
CA GLU A 304 3.18 18.78 -30.06
C GLU A 304 3.75 17.48 -29.45
N PHE A 305 3.08 16.92 -28.44
CA PHE A 305 3.46 15.67 -27.78
C PHE A 305 2.84 14.44 -28.43
N ASN A 306 1.97 14.59 -29.44
CA ASN A 306 1.41 13.44 -30.16
C ASN A 306 2.40 12.88 -31.19
N LYS A 307 3.49 12.31 -30.67
CA LYS A 307 4.66 11.84 -31.42
C LYS A 307 5.04 10.43 -31.02
N PRO A 308 5.75 9.67 -31.88
CA PRO A 308 6.29 8.38 -31.51
C PRO A 308 7.24 8.49 -30.32
N ALA A 309 7.17 7.53 -29.41
CA ALA A 309 7.99 7.53 -28.20
C ALA A 309 8.21 6.12 -27.66
N GLN A 310 9.27 5.97 -26.87
CA GLN A 310 9.51 4.82 -26.02
C GLN A 310 9.00 5.12 -24.61
N ILE A 311 8.11 4.25 -24.11
CA ILE A 311 7.60 4.30 -22.74
C ILE A 311 8.31 3.22 -21.92
N THR A 312 8.63 3.55 -20.68
CA THR A 312 9.12 2.62 -19.66
C THR A 312 8.37 2.85 -18.37
N LEU A 313 7.62 1.85 -17.89
CA LEU A 313 6.94 1.86 -16.60
C LEU A 313 7.75 1.04 -15.59
N ARG A 314 7.93 1.58 -14.39
CA ARG A 314 8.72 0.96 -13.31
C ARG A 314 7.82 0.33 -12.26
N ASN A 315 8.40 -0.50 -11.39
CA ASN A 315 7.71 -1.13 -10.27
C ASN A 315 6.45 -1.92 -10.69
N GLN A 316 6.52 -2.56 -11.85
CA GLN A 316 5.43 -3.35 -12.42
C GLN A 316 5.49 -4.78 -11.87
N ASP A 317 4.47 -5.17 -11.10
CA ASP A 317 4.31 -6.52 -10.57
C ASP A 317 3.45 -7.36 -11.53
N LEU A 318 4.06 -7.77 -12.64
CA LEU A 318 3.36 -8.46 -13.72
C LEU A 318 3.62 -9.96 -13.65
N ASN A 319 2.56 -10.73 -13.85
CA ASN A 319 2.70 -12.17 -14.00
C ASN A 319 3.21 -12.51 -15.41
N THR A 320 4.49 -12.86 -15.51
CA THR A 320 5.15 -13.27 -16.76
C THR A 320 4.61 -14.54 -17.38
N ASP A 321 3.83 -15.34 -16.64
CA ASP A 321 3.22 -16.56 -17.17
C ASP A 321 2.03 -16.25 -18.09
N ASN A 322 1.52 -15.01 -18.06
CA ASN A 322 0.42 -14.52 -18.88
C ASN A 322 0.92 -13.54 -19.95
N LYS A 323 0.12 -13.37 -21.00
CA LYS A 323 0.31 -12.30 -21.99
C LYS A 323 0.19 -10.94 -21.28
N ILE A 324 1.16 -10.05 -21.48
CA ILE A 324 1.07 -8.65 -21.06
C ILE A 324 0.10 -7.94 -22.00
N ILE A 325 -0.93 -7.31 -21.44
CA ILE A 325 -1.96 -6.58 -22.17
C ILE A 325 -1.76 -5.09 -21.92
N ILE A 326 -1.58 -4.34 -23.01
CA ILE A 326 -1.59 -2.88 -22.99
C ILE A 326 -2.95 -2.42 -23.49
N LEU A 327 -3.62 -1.59 -22.70
CA LEU A 327 -4.86 -0.93 -23.08
C LEU A 327 -4.53 0.46 -23.60
N ARG A 328 -5.17 0.87 -24.70
CA ARG A 328 -5.21 2.24 -25.17
C ARG A 328 -6.63 2.76 -25.04
N ASP A 329 -6.80 3.84 -24.29
CA ASP A 329 -8.11 4.44 -24.02
C ASP A 329 -9.12 3.42 -23.43
N GLY A 330 -8.63 2.42 -22.71
CA GLY A 330 -9.42 1.36 -22.06
C GLY A 330 -9.67 0.11 -22.92
N GLU A 331 -9.19 0.07 -24.16
CA GLU A 331 -9.35 -1.09 -25.06
C GLU A 331 -8.01 -1.77 -25.33
N GLU A 332 -8.00 -3.11 -25.42
CA GLU A 332 -6.76 -3.86 -25.74
C GLU A 332 -6.22 -3.43 -27.11
N VAL A 333 -4.95 -3.03 -27.13
CA VAL A 333 -4.26 -2.69 -28.38
C VAL A 333 -3.94 -3.96 -29.14
N THR A 334 -4.54 -4.10 -30.32
CA THR A 334 -4.33 -5.23 -31.24
C THR A 334 -3.67 -4.82 -32.55
N ASP A 335 -3.44 -3.54 -32.76
CA ASP A 335 -2.80 -2.97 -33.95
C ASP A 335 -1.31 -2.64 -33.72
N GLU A 336 -0.65 -2.09 -34.75
CA GLU A 336 0.77 -1.71 -34.69
C GLU A 336 1.03 -0.39 -33.93
N SER A 337 0.03 0.16 -33.23
CA SER A 337 0.21 1.41 -32.48
C SER A 337 1.05 1.24 -31.21
N VAL A 338 1.17 0.01 -30.72
CA VAL A 338 2.08 -0.40 -29.62
C VAL A 338 2.95 -1.57 -30.09
N LYS A 339 4.25 -1.47 -29.87
CA LYS A 339 5.24 -2.48 -30.30
C LYS A 339 6.40 -2.59 -29.33
N ASP A 340 7.27 -3.58 -29.56
CA ASP A 340 8.50 -3.79 -28.80
C ASP A 340 8.27 -3.93 -27.27
N ILE A 341 7.19 -4.63 -26.90
CA ILE A 341 6.82 -4.87 -25.50
C ILE A 341 7.87 -5.79 -24.88
N GLN A 342 8.60 -5.28 -23.88
CA GLN A 342 9.62 -6.01 -23.14
C GLN A 342 9.37 -5.82 -21.65
N TYR A 343 9.44 -6.91 -20.88
CA TYR A 343 9.35 -6.86 -19.43
C TYR A 343 10.56 -7.53 -18.81
N ASP A 344 11.27 -6.77 -17.98
CA ASP A 344 12.36 -7.26 -17.17
C ASP A 344 11.86 -7.54 -15.76
N LYS A 345 11.81 -8.83 -15.40
CA LYS A 345 11.36 -9.32 -14.11
C LYS A 345 12.35 -9.03 -12.98
N GLU A 346 13.63 -8.87 -13.28
CA GLU A 346 14.64 -8.59 -12.26
C GLU A 346 14.52 -7.15 -11.76
N THR A 347 14.21 -6.22 -12.66
CA THR A 347 14.07 -4.80 -12.38
C THR A 347 12.62 -4.33 -12.23
N ASN A 348 11.64 -5.19 -12.53
CA ASN A 348 10.21 -4.86 -12.59
C ASN A 348 9.91 -3.69 -13.55
N MET A 349 10.59 -3.67 -14.69
CA MET A 349 10.47 -2.63 -15.71
C MET A 349 9.77 -3.16 -16.96
N LEU A 350 8.68 -2.51 -17.35
CA LEU A 350 7.97 -2.75 -18.61
C LEU A 350 8.31 -1.63 -19.59
N SER A 351 8.77 -1.96 -20.78
CA SER A 351 9.00 -0.99 -21.86
C SER A 351 8.23 -1.36 -23.12
N PHE A 352 7.73 -0.35 -23.84
CA PHE A 352 7.07 -0.51 -25.13
C PHE A 352 7.11 0.80 -25.93
N SER A 353 7.09 0.68 -27.25
CA SER A 353 7.08 1.81 -28.19
C SER A 353 5.67 2.13 -28.64
N VAL A 354 5.36 3.43 -28.76
CA VAL A 354 4.07 3.94 -29.25
C VAL A 354 4.27 4.83 -30.47
N VAL A 355 3.27 4.87 -31.37
CA VAL A 355 3.30 5.74 -32.58
C VAL A 355 2.79 7.16 -32.32
N GLY A 356 2.14 7.39 -31.19
CA GLY A 356 1.54 8.65 -30.76
C GLY A 356 0.96 8.48 -29.37
N PHE A 357 0.42 9.54 -28.78
CA PHE A 357 -0.08 9.49 -27.41
C PHE A 357 -1.61 9.56 -27.31
N SER A 358 -2.13 8.84 -26.33
CA SER A 358 -3.44 9.07 -25.73
C SER A 358 -3.35 8.62 -24.27
N LYS A 359 -4.20 7.70 -23.85
CA LYS A 359 -4.15 7.05 -22.54
C LYS A 359 -3.67 5.60 -22.71
N TYR A 360 -2.65 5.20 -21.96
CA TYR A 360 -2.11 3.85 -21.92
C TYR A 360 -2.18 3.26 -20.52
N GLU A 361 -2.65 2.02 -20.42
CA GLU A 361 -2.73 1.28 -19.15
C GLU A 361 -2.18 -0.14 -19.33
N VAL A 362 -1.63 -0.71 -18.26
CA VAL A 362 -1.23 -2.12 -18.23
C VAL A 362 -2.30 -2.90 -17.49
N ASP A 363 -2.97 -3.82 -18.18
CA ASP A 363 -3.97 -4.67 -17.56
C ASP A 363 -3.31 -5.87 -16.86
N ASN A 364 -3.30 -5.83 -15.52
CA ASN A 364 -2.82 -6.92 -14.67
C ASN A 364 -3.97 -7.79 -14.13
N SER A 365 -5.20 -7.60 -14.63
CA SER A 365 -6.40 -8.23 -14.07
C SER A 365 -6.63 -9.65 -14.56
N GLN A 366 -5.90 -10.13 -15.57
CA GLN A 366 -6.06 -11.49 -16.10
C GLN A 366 -5.72 -12.50 -15.00
N PRO A 367 -6.73 -13.15 -14.38
CA PRO A 367 -6.44 -14.24 -13.46
C PRO A 367 -5.69 -15.30 -14.28
N LEU A 368 -4.73 -15.99 -13.65
CA LEU A 368 -4.19 -17.23 -14.19
C LEU A 368 -5.38 -18.02 -14.72
N THR A 369 -5.48 -18.16 -16.05
CA THR A 369 -6.42 -19.10 -16.62
C THR A 369 -5.87 -20.41 -16.12
N LYS A 370 -6.42 -20.88 -14.99
CA LYS A 370 -6.07 -22.16 -14.41
C LYS A 370 -6.30 -23.08 -15.58
N ILE A 371 -5.21 -23.61 -16.14
CA ILE A 371 -5.31 -24.67 -17.12
C ILE A 371 -6.04 -25.73 -16.33
N GLU A 372 -7.35 -25.82 -16.50
CA GLU A 372 -8.06 -27.05 -16.27
C GLU A 372 -7.33 -27.96 -17.24
N LEU A 373 -6.30 -28.64 -16.73
CA LEU A 373 -5.93 -29.94 -17.25
C LEU A 373 -7.27 -30.62 -17.30
N SER A 374 -7.84 -30.70 -18.51
CA SER A 374 -9.02 -31.47 -18.82
C SER A 374 -8.75 -32.76 -18.10
N GLN A 375 -9.42 -32.96 -16.95
CA GLN A 375 -9.20 -34.15 -16.18
C GLN A 375 -9.47 -35.26 -17.18
N PRO A 376 -8.52 -36.18 -17.42
CA PRO A 376 -8.73 -37.25 -18.38
C PRO A 376 -10.11 -37.80 -18.09
N PRO A 377 -10.99 -37.90 -19.10
CA PRO A 377 -12.42 -38.11 -18.93
C PRO A 377 -12.60 -39.13 -17.83
N THR A 378 -13.28 -38.73 -16.74
CA THR A 378 -13.41 -39.53 -15.53
C THR A 378 -13.92 -40.89 -15.96
N ALA A 379 -13.00 -41.84 -16.10
CA ALA A 379 -13.31 -43.21 -16.44
C ALA A 379 -14.04 -43.74 -15.21
N ASP A 380 -15.36 -43.70 -15.29
CA ASP A 380 -16.36 -44.28 -14.43
C ASP A 380 -15.76 -45.01 -13.20
N ASN A 381 -15.48 -44.23 -12.15
CA ASN A 381 -14.88 -44.71 -10.90
C ASN A 381 -15.77 -45.74 -10.16
N SER A 382 -16.96 -46.05 -10.70
CA SER A 382 -17.82 -47.13 -10.24
C SER A 382 -17.14 -48.50 -10.32
N LEU A 383 -16.37 -48.77 -11.38
CA LEU A 383 -15.68 -50.05 -11.55
C LEU A 383 -14.51 -50.22 -10.57
N TYR A 384 -13.79 -49.13 -10.27
CA TYR A 384 -12.67 -49.16 -9.33
C TYR A 384 -13.16 -49.30 -7.88
N ARG A 385 -14.25 -48.62 -7.51
CA ARG A 385 -14.90 -48.80 -6.21
C ARG A 385 -15.49 -50.21 -6.04
N ALA A 386 -16.11 -50.77 -7.08
CA ALA A 386 -16.61 -52.14 -7.06
C ALA A 386 -15.47 -53.16 -6.88
N ARG A 387 -14.33 -52.98 -7.56
CA ARG A 387 -13.16 -53.87 -7.41
C ARG A 387 -12.56 -53.81 -6.02
N ILE A 388 -12.47 -52.62 -5.40
CA ILE A 388 -11.96 -52.48 -4.03
C ILE A 388 -12.91 -53.13 -3.01
N MET A 389 -14.23 -52.99 -3.17
CA MET A 389 -15.20 -53.67 -2.30
C MET A 389 -15.19 -55.20 -2.45
N ILE A 390 -14.99 -55.71 -3.67
CA ILE A 390 -14.88 -57.16 -3.91
C ILE A 390 -13.59 -57.71 -3.27
N LEU A 391 -12.46 -57.01 -3.43
CA LEU A 391 -11.19 -57.42 -2.83
C LEU A 391 -11.23 -57.39 -1.29
N SER A 392 -11.83 -56.36 -0.68
CA SER A 392 -11.97 -56.30 0.78
C SER A 392 -12.88 -57.41 1.32
N GLY A 393 -13.96 -57.75 0.61
CA GLY A 393 -14.84 -58.88 0.93
C GLY A 393 -14.13 -60.23 0.87
N ILE A 394 -13.32 -60.48 -0.16
CA ILE A 394 -12.56 -61.74 -0.31
C ILE A 394 -11.55 -61.92 0.84
N VAL A 395 -10.84 -60.84 1.21
CA VAL A 395 -9.88 -60.89 2.34
C VAL A 395 -10.60 -61.21 3.66
N PHE A 396 -11.76 -60.60 3.90
CA PHE A 396 -12.53 -60.86 5.12
C PHE A 396 -13.03 -62.31 5.20
N ILE A 397 -13.50 -62.88 4.09
CA ILE A 397 -13.92 -64.29 4.02
C ILE A 397 -12.73 -65.22 4.24
N ALA A 398 -11.58 -64.95 3.60
CA ALA A 398 -10.38 -65.78 3.76
C ALA A 398 -9.89 -65.81 5.22
N VAL A 399 -9.83 -64.65 5.89
CA VAL A 399 -9.46 -64.56 7.31
C VAL A 399 -10.45 -65.34 8.19
N THR A 400 -11.74 -65.25 7.90
CA THR A 400 -12.79 -65.96 8.65
C THR A 400 -12.68 -67.48 8.49
N VAL A 401 -12.48 -67.98 7.26
CA VAL A 401 -12.34 -69.42 6.97
C VAL A 401 -11.08 -69.98 7.62
N VAL A 402 -9.95 -69.27 7.54
CA VAL A 402 -8.70 -69.66 8.20
C VAL A 402 -8.88 -69.70 9.72
N GLY A 403 -9.55 -68.69 10.29
CA GLY A 403 -9.88 -68.65 11.72
C GLY A 403 -10.72 -69.86 12.17
N ILE A 404 -11.76 -70.21 11.40
CA ILE A 404 -12.62 -71.39 11.67
C ILE A 404 -11.82 -72.70 11.55
N TYR A 405 -10.96 -72.82 10.54
CA TYR A 405 -10.12 -74.00 10.34
C TYR A 405 -9.15 -74.22 11.50
N ILE A 406 -8.44 -73.16 11.91
CA ILE A 406 -7.53 -73.19 13.06
C ILE A 406 -8.29 -73.58 14.33
N TYR A 407 -9.48 -73.01 14.53
CA TYR A 407 -10.32 -73.32 15.68
C TYR A 407 -10.74 -74.80 15.72
N LYS A 408 -11.25 -75.34 14.59
CA LYS A 408 -11.64 -76.77 14.49
C LYS A 408 -10.45 -77.71 14.71
N ASN A 409 -9.28 -77.36 14.19
CA ASN A 409 -8.09 -78.20 14.34
C ASN A 409 -7.56 -78.21 15.78
N ARG A 410 -7.71 -77.10 16.52
CA ARG A 410 -7.44 -77.06 17.97
C ARG A 410 -8.40 -77.92 18.77
N GLN A 411 -9.69 -77.94 18.42
CA GLN A 411 -10.69 -78.77 19.10
C GLN A 411 -10.49 -80.28 18.90
N LYS A 412 -9.78 -80.73 17.86
CA LYS A 412 -9.45 -82.16 17.66
C LYS A 412 -8.24 -82.64 18.48
N LYS A 413 -7.43 -81.70 18.99
CA LYS A 413 -6.22 -81.99 19.79
C LYS A 413 -6.47 -81.88 21.30
N LEU A 414 -7.64 -81.39 21.69
CA LEU A 414 -8.19 -81.40 23.04
C LEU A 414 -9.22 -82.52 23.11
#